data_AF-A0A7X6S4D4-F1
#
_entry.id   AF-A0A7X6S4D4-F1
#
_cell.length_a   1.000
_cell.length_b   1.000
_cell.length_c   1.000
_cell.angle_alpha   90.00
_cell.angle_beta   90.00
_cell.angle_gamma   90.00
#
_symmetry.space_group_name_H-M   'P 1'
#
loop_
_entity.id
_entity.type
_entity.pdbx_description
1 polymer ?
#
loop_
_entity_poly.entity_id
_entity_poly.type
_entity_poly.pdbx_seq_one_letter_code
_entity_poly.pdbx_strand_id
1 'polypeptide(L)'
;MQNKTKQTNLIKLLLGQGLLLIAFSSYSVVLLYLLVQQYHVSARVLGSFGILAALPPALIAMGAPILGRIKNSKTILIMLQAIATIALIIGGSLLLTNQALILVGTLYLLLSIATTISGSVEIGFIPVIFQEDEAAIEKSVDLQYFMSTGLTIITSVVSSFILLAHGSTWLLWASFISAPLGIGCYLLISYVPNANLSVINEEADAVDMVQTSSYFKQMQTAL
;
A
#
# COMPACT_ATOMS: atom_id res chain seq x y z
N MET A 1 2.08 -0.18 30.57
CA MET A 1 2.75 0.78 29.65
C MET A 1 3.06 0.20 28.28
N GLN A 2 3.58 -1.04 28.19
CA GLN A 2 3.93 -1.70 26.92
C GLN A 2 2.76 -1.83 25.92
N ASN A 3 1.55 -2.15 26.40
CA ASN A 3 0.36 -2.29 25.55
C ASN A 3 -0.08 -0.94 24.91
N LYS A 4 0.07 0.17 25.63
CA LYS A 4 -0.22 1.52 25.13
C LYS A 4 0.74 1.93 23.99
N THR A 5 2.01 1.53 24.08
CA THR A 5 3.01 1.78 23.02
C THR A 5 2.72 0.96 21.78
N LYS A 6 2.36 -0.33 21.92
CA LYS A 6 1.96 -1.20 20.79
C LYS A 6 0.74 -0.63 20.05
N GLN A 7 -0.32 -0.26 20.77
CA GLN A 7 -1.50 0.37 20.20
C GLN A 7 -1.20 1.69 19.49
N THR A 8 -0.33 2.53 20.08
CA THR A 8 0.08 3.80 19.46
C THR A 8 0.85 3.57 18.16
N ASN A 9 1.70 2.54 18.10
CA ASN A 9 2.42 2.17 16.88
C ASN A 9 1.49 1.62 15.81
N LEU A 10 0.49 0.81 16.18
CA LEU A 10 -0.55 0.34 15.25
C LEU A 10 -1.31 1.54 14.64
N ILE A 11 -1.74 2.49 15.46
CA ILE A 11 -2.46 3.68 14.97
C ILE A 11 -1.59 4.48 13.99
N LYS A 12 -0.29 4.66 14.30
CA LYS A 12 0.64 5.34 13.40
C LYS A 12 0.84 4.59 12.08
N LEU A 13 0.90 3.25 12.13
CA LEU A 13 0.97 2.39 10.95
C LEU A 13 -0.27 2.59 10.07
N LEU A 14 -1.47 2.41 10.66
CA LEU A 14 -2.75 2.53 9.96
C LEU A 14 -3.00 3.95 9.42
N LEU A 15 -2.57 4.98 10.14
CA LEU A 15 -2.66 6.37 9.66
C LEU A 15 -1.72 6.62 8.48
N GLY A 16 -0.51 6.06 8.49
CA GLY A 16 0.43 6.18 7.38
C GLY A 16 -0.16 5.60 6.09
N GLN A 17 -0.69 4.37 6.16
CA GLN A 17 -1.33 3.74 5.02
C GLN A 17 -2.64 4.42 4.64
N GLY A 18 -3.46 4.80 5.64
CA GLY A 18 -4.73 5.47 5.40
C GLY A 18 -4.56 6.78 4.64
N LEU A 19 -3.55 7.59 4.99
CA LEU A 19 -3.22 8.82 4.27
C LEU A 19 -2.74 8.57 2.84
N LEU A 20 -2.03 7.46 2.59
CA LEU A 20 -1.68 7.05 1.23
C LEU A 20 -2.93 6.69 0.42
N LEU A 21 -3.84 5.91 1.00
CA LEU A 21 -5.08 5.49 0.36
C LEU A 21 -5.99 6.67 0.07
N ILE A 22 -6.08 7.63 0.99
CA ILE A 22 -6.82 8.88 0.78
C ILE A 22 -6.26 9.63 -0.43
N ALA A 23 -4.93 9.79 -0.48
CA ALA A 23 -4.27 10.48 -1.58
C ALA A 23 -4.48 9.76 -2.91
N PHE A 24 -4.31 8.44 -2.94
CA PHE A 24 -4.50 7.62 -4.14
C PHE A 24 -5.95 7.65 -4.65
N SER A 25 -6.93 7.53 -3.74
CA SER A 25 -8.35 7.52 -4.10
C SER A 25 -8.80 8.88 -4.63
N SER A 26 -8.41 9.96 -3.94
CA SER A 26 -8.71 11.33 -4.36
C SER A 26 -8.07 11.65 -5.71
N TYR A 27 -6.80 11.28 -5.89
CA TYR A 27 -6.09 11.40 -7.17
C TYR A 27 -6.79 10.61 -8.28
N SER A 28 -7.22 9.37 -8.02
CA SER A 28 -7.90 8.53 -9.00
C SER A 28 -9.23 9.15 -9.46
N VAL A 29 -10.02 9.70 -8.53
CA VAL A 29 -11.27 10.42 -8.87
C VAL A 29 -10.97 11.62 -9.78
N VAL A 30 -9.95 12.42 -9.45
CA VAL A 30 -9.55 13.56 -10.28
C VAL A 30 -9.05 13.11 -11.64
N LEU A 31 -8.20 12.08 -11.70
CA LEU A 31 -7.67 11.53 -12.94
C LEU A 31 -8.79 11.10 -13.87
N LEU A 32 -9.74 10.28 -13.39
CA LEU A 32 -10.87 9.83 -14.20
C LEU A 32 -11.74 10.98 -14.70
N TYR A 33 -11.98 11.98 -13.83
CA TYR A 33 -12.72 13.19 -14.21
C TYR A 33 -12.00 13.97 -15.32
N LEU A 34 -10.71 14.24 -15.16
CA LEU A 34 -9.92 15.02 -16.13
C LEU A 34 -9.73 14.29 -17.45
N LEU A 35 -9.59 12.96 -17.43
CA LEU A 35 -9.55 12.14 -18.64
C LEU A 35 -10.77 12.37 -19.52
N VAL A 36 -11.96 12.47 -18.92
CA VAL A 36 -13.21 12.72 -19.65
C VAL A 36 -13.36 14.20 -20.03
N GLN A 37 -13.15 15.10 -19.06
CA GLN A 37 -13.47 16.53 -19.21
C GLN A 37 -12.44 17.32 -20.00
N GLN A 38 -11.15 17.02 -19.86
CA GLN A 38 -10.07 17.78 -20.50
C GLN A 38 -9.41 17.03 -21.65
N TYR A 39 -9.16 15.73 -21.47
CA TYR A 39 -8.51 14.91 -22.51
C TYR A 39 -9.50 14.29 -23.50
N HIS A 40 -10.81 14.40 -23.24
CA HIS A 40 -11.89 13.87 -24.07
C HIS A 40 -11.64 12.42 -24.53
N VAL A 41 -11.11 11.60 -23.63
CA VAL A 41 -10.71 10.24 -24.00
C VAL A 41 -11.92 9.34 -24.22
N SER A 42 -11.76 8.37 -25.12
CA SER A 42 -12.78 7.33 -25.32
C SER A 42 -12.88 6.39 -24.11
N ALA A 43 -14.02 5.71 -24.00
CA ALA A 43 -14.25 4.68 -22.98
C ALA A 43 -13.17 3.57 -22.97
N ARG A 44 -12.58 3.27 -24.14
CA ARG A 44 -11.48 2.29 -24.25
C ARG A 44 -10.25 2.74 -23.48
N VAL A 45 -9.86 4.00 -23.64
CA VAL A 45 -8.69 4.57 -22.95
C VAL A 45 -8.99 4.69 -21.46
N LEU A 46 -10.19 5.13 -21.08
CA LEU A 46 -10.62 5.16 -19.68
C LEU A 46 -10.56 3.77 -19.03
N GLY A 47 -11.02 2.73 -19.74
CA GLY A 47 -10.93 1.33 -19.30
C GLY A 47 -9.50 0.88 -19.07
N SER A 48 -8.54 1.32 -19.89
CA SER A 48 -7.12 0.99 -19.67
C SER A 48 -6.58 1.54 -18.34
N PHE A 49 -6.99 2.74 -17.93
CA PHE A 49 -6.63 3.27 -16.61
C PHE A 49 -7.24 2.45 -15.47
N GLY A 50 -8.47 1.96 -15.62
CA GLY A 50 -9.05 0.99 -14.68
C GLY A 50 -8.22 -0.29 -14.56
N ILE A 51 -7.74 -0.82 -15.70
CA ILE A 51 -6.84 -1.99 -15.71
C ILE A 51 -5.52 -1.66 -14.99
N LEU A 52 -4.91 -0.49 -15.25
CA LEU A 52 -3.67 -0.09 -14.58
C LEU A 52 -3.82 -0.04 -13.05
N ALA A 53 -4.99 0.34 -12.54
CA ALA A 53 -5.26 0.35 -11.10
C ALA A 53 -5.53 -1.06 -10.52
N ALA A 54 -6.17 -1.93 -11.29
CA ALA A 54 -6.56 -3.27 -10.84
C ALA A 54 -5.46 -4.32 -11.00
N LEU A 55 -4.50 -4.08 -11.91
CA LEU A 55 -3.46 -5.04 -12.25
C LEU A 55 -2.55 -5.37 -11.06
N PRO A 56 -2.02 -4.39 -10.28
CA PRO A 56 -1.11 -4.73 -9.19
C PRO A 56 -1.77 -5.55 -8.06
N PRO A 57 -2.98 -5.21 -7.57
CA PRO A 57 -3.70 -6.07 -6.62
C PRO A 57 -3.95 -7.48 -7.14
N ALA A 58 -4.28 -7.65 -8.42
CA ALA A 58 -4.52 -8.97 -9.00
C ALA A 58 -3.26 -9.85 -9.05
N LEU A 59 -2.08 -9.24 -9.18
CA LEU A 59 -0.80 -9.94 -9.28
C LEU A 59 -0.06 -10.06 -7.94
N ILE A 60 -0.58 -9.48 -6.86
CA ILE A 60 0.14 -9.41 -5.58
C ILE A 60 0.45 -10.79 -5.00
N ALA A 61 -0.43 -11.77 -5.22
CA ALA A 61 -0.24 -13.15 -4.79
C ALA A 61 1.01 -13.80 -5.42
N MET A 62 1.36 -13.45 -6.66
CA MET A 62 2.58 -13.92 -7.33
C MET A 62 3.83 -13.34 -6.69
N GLY A 63 3.73 -12.16 -6.08
CA GLY A 63 4.80 -11.50 -5.34
C GLY A 63 4.89 -11.91 -3.86
N ALA A 64 3.94 -12.69 -3.34
CA ALA A 64 3.88 -13.04 -1.92
C ALA A 64 5.17 -13.68 -1.35
N PRO A 65 5.87 -14.59 -2.06
CA PRO A 65 7.14 -15.15 -1.57
C PRO A 65 8.25 -14.10 -1.41
N ILE A 66 8.24 -13.06 -2.25
CA ILE A 66 9.21 -11.97 -2.20
C ILE A 66 8.88 -11.04 -1.03
N LEU A 67 7.59 -10.76 -0.84
CA LEU A 67 7.08 -9.93 0.26
C LEU A 67 7.33 -10.56 1.63
N GLY A 68 7.23 -11.89 1.74
CA GLY A 68 7.50 -12.63 2.98
C GLY A 68 8.97 -12.54 3.46
N ARG A 69 9.90 -12.21 2.56
CA ARG A 69 11.35 -12.07 2.89
C ARG A 69 11.73 -10.67 3.38
N ILE A 70 10.77 -9.77 3.53
CA ILE A 70 11.02 -8.38 3.94
C ILE A 70 11.36 -8.33 5.44
N LYS A 71 12.65 -8.14 5.75
CA LYS A 71 13.14 -8.01 7.15
C LYS A 71 12.98 -6.60 7.73
N ASN A 72 12.86 -5.55 6.91
CA ASN A 72 12.81 -4.15 7.37
C ASN A 72 11.54 -3.41 6.88
N SER A 73 10.38 -3.88 7.35
CA SER A 73 9.06 -3.39 6.92
C SER A 73 8.89 -1.88 7.11
N LYS A 74 9.37 -1.30 8.22
CA LYS A 74 9.29 0.14 8.46
C LYS A 74 10.00 0.94 7.36
N THR A 75 11.25 0.61 7.05
CA THR A 75 12.01 1.34 6.03
C THR A 75 11.40 1.16 4.65
N ILE A 76 10.90 -0.04 4.33
CA ILE A 76 10.24 -0.31 3.04
C ILE A 76 8.93 0.47 2.91
N LEU A 77 8.11 0.54 3.97
CA LEU A 77 6.90 1.38 3.98
C LEU A 77 7.23 2.86 3.73
N ILE A 78 8.29 3.39 4.35
CA ILE A 78 8.75 4.76 4.11
C ILE A 78 9.18 4.95 2.65
N MET A 79 9.95 4.01 2.09
CA MET A 79 10.39 4.08 0.70
C MET A 79 9.22 4.00 -0.28
N LEU A 80 8.27 3.08 -0.08
CA LEU A 80 7.08 2.95 -0.92
C LEU A 80 6.19 4.20 -0.84
N GLN A 81 6.01 4.76 0.35
CA GLN A 81 5.30 6.01 0.57
C GLN A 81 5.97 7.17 -0.18
N ALA A 82 7.30 7.25 -0.13
CA ALA A 82 8.05 8.29 -0.84
C ALA A 82 7.93 8.13 -2.36
N ILE A 83 8.09 6.92 -2.90
CA ILE A 83 7.90 6.62 -4.33
C ILE A 83 6.49 7.01 -4.77
N ALA A 84 5.47 6.60 -4.01
CA ALA A 84 4.07 6.93 -4.28
C ALA A 84 3.83 8.45 -4.23
N THR A 85 4.39 9.14 -3.24
CA THR A 85 4.27 10.61 -3.11
C THR A 85 4.88 11.31 -4.32
N ILE A 86 6.08 10.93 -4.75
CA ILE A 86 6.75 11.51 -5.92
C ILE A 86 5.93 11.23 -7.18
N ALA A 87 5.48 10.00 -7.38
CA ALA A 87 4.68 9.62 -8.54
C ALA A 87 3.36 10.40 -8.59
N LEU A 88 2.70 10.60 -7.45
CA LEU A 88 1.46 11.34 -7.32
C LEU A 88 1.67 12.84 -7.60
N ILE A 89 2.72 13.46 -7.04
CA ILE A 89 3.02 14.88 -7.28
C ILE A 89 3.31 15.12 -8.75
N ILE A 90 4.23 14.34 -9.35
CA ILE A 90 4.58 14.49 -10.76
C ILE A 90 3.35 14.20 -11.62
N GLY A 91 2.62 13.10 -11.36
CA GLY A 91 1.43 12.70 -12.12
C GLY A 91 0.31 13.74 -12.03
N GLY A 92 0.10 14.35 -10.87
CA GLY A 92 -0.85 15.43 -10.68
C GLY A 92 -0.44 16.72 -11.38
N SER A 93 0.84 17.09 -11.36
CA SER A 93 1.35 18.24 -12.12
C SER A 93 1.21 18.05 -13.63
N LEU A 94 1.45 16.83 -14.14
CA LEU A 94 1.24 16.50 -15.56
C LEU A 94 -0.23 16.61 -15.96
N LEU A 95 -1.16 16.23 -15.07
CA LEU A 95 -2.60 16.42 -15.30
C LEU A 95 -2.97 17.90 -15.41
N LEU A 96 -2.45 18.76 -14.51
CA LEU A 96 -2.73 20.20 -14.52
C LEU A 96 -2.16 20.91 -15.76
N THR A 97 -1.08 20.39 -16.34
CA THR A 97 -0.40 20.97 -17.50
C THR A 97 -0.79 20.31 -18.83
N ASN A 98 -1.81 19.44 -18.82
CA ASN A 98 -2.35 18.74 -19.98
C ASN A 98 -1.31 17.97 -20.82
N GLN A 99 -0.42 17.24 -20.13
CA GLN A 99 0.71 16.53 -20.75
C GLN A 99 0.33 15.15 -21.30
N ALA A 100 1.28 14.48 -21.96
CA ALA A 100 1.03 13.18 -22.60
C ALA A 100 0.47 12.12 -21.64
N LEU A 101 -0.68 11.54 -22.00
CA LEU A 101 -1.40 10.54 -21.21
C LEU A 101 -0.59 9.29 -20.87
N ILE A 102 0.39 8.93 -21.71
CA ILE A 102 1.25 7.77 -21.45
C ILE A 102 2.12 7.96 -20.21
N LEU A 103 2.58 9.18 -19.95
CA LEU A 103 3.35 9.52 -18.76
C LEU A 103 2.46 9.49 -17.52
N VAL A 104 1.25 10.05 -17.62
CA VAL A 104 0.23 10.00 -16.56
C VAL A 104 -0.12 8.55 -16.22
N GLY A 105 -0.37 7.71 -17.24
CA GLY A 105 -0.66 6.29 -17.05
C GLY A 105 0.50 5.52 -16.40
N THR A 106 1.74 5.79 -16.81
CA THR A 106 2.93 5.15 -16.23
C THR A 106 3.08 5.50 -14.75
N LEU A 107 2.92 6.77 -14.39
CA LEU A 107 2.98 7.22 -12.99
C LEU A 107 1.81 6.68 -12.17
N TYR A 108 0.62 6.59 -12.77
CA TYR A 108 -0.54 6.00 -12.13
C TYR A 108 -0.36 4.51 -11.84
N LEU A 109 0.22 3.76 -12.77
CA LEU A 109 0.60 2.36 -12.56
C LEU A 109 1.63 2.24 -11.45
N LEU A 110 2.69 3.05 -11.47
CA LEU A 110 3.72 3.06 -10.41
C LEU A 110 3.11 3.35 -9.03
N LEU A 111 2.19 4.32 -8.98
CA LEU A 111 1.46 4.67 -7.78
C LEU A 111 0.61 3.49 -7.27
N SER A 112 -0.15 2.84 -8.15
CA SER A 112 -0.94 1.65 -7.81
C SER A 112 -0.07 0.49 -7.32
N ILE A 113 1.08 0.24 -7.95
CA ILE A 113 2.05 -0.77 -7.50
C ILE A 113 2.56 -0.44 -6.10
N ALA A 114 3.03 0.79 -5.89
CA ALA A 114 3.58 1.22 -4.60
C ALA A 114 2.56 1.11 -3.48
N THR A 115 1.31 1.56 -3.71
CA THR A 115 0.22 1.46 -2.72
C THR A 115 -0.16 0.01 -2.42
N THR A 116 -0.18 -0.86 -3.44
CA THR A 116 -0.49 -2.28 -3.27
C THR A 116 0.57 -2.99 -2.45
N ILE A 117 1.85 -2.83 -2.81
CA ILE A 117 2.97 -3.42 -2.07
C ILE A 117 3.00 -2.87 -0.64
N SER A 118 2.74 -1.56 -0.46
CA SER A 118 2.68 -0.94 0.87
C SER A 118 1.63 -1.61 1.75
N GLY A 119 0.43 -1.86 1.22
CA GLY A 119 -0.63 -2.57 1.95
C GLY A 119 -0.20 -3.99 2.37
N SER A 120 0.45 -4.74 1.48
CA SER A 120 0.94 -6.08 1.84
C SER A 120 2.05 -6.06 2.90
N VAL A 121 2.98 -5.11 2.80
CA VAL A 121 4.05 -4.95 3.80
C VAL A 121 3.47 -4.51 5.15
N GLU A 122 2.43 -3.67 5.15
CA GLU A 122 1.72 -3.24 6.36
C GLU A 122 1.09 -4.44 7.08
N ILE A 123 0.34 -5.29 6.37
CA ILE A 123 -0.25 -6.52 6.93
C ILE A 123 0.82 -7.38 7.59
N GLY A 124 1.96 -7.60 6.90
CA GLY A 124 3.08 -8.35 7.44
C GLY A 124 3.78 -7.69 8.64
N PHE A 125 3.59 -6.39 8.86
CA PHE A 125 4.21 -5.65 9.97
C PHE A 125 3.36 -5.66 11.25
N ILE A 126 2.06 -5.94 11.16
CA ILE A 126 1.16 -5.99 12.32
C ILE A 126 1.58 -7.05 13.35
N PRO A 127 1.84 -8.33 12.99
CA PRO A 127 2.29 -9.34 13.95
C PRO A 127 3.59 -8.93 14.67
N VAL A 128 4.50 -8.27 13.93
CA VAL A 128 5.77 -7.76 14.46
C VAL A 128 5.57 -6.65 15.50
N ILE A 129 4.56 -5.79 15.34
CA ILE A 129 4.21 -4.75 16.33
C ILE A 129 3.66 -5.38 17.61
N PHE A 130 2.84 -6.43 17.48
CA PHE A 130 2.22 -7.09 18.61
C PHE A 130 3.07 -8.17 19.27
N GLN A 131 4.19 -8.56 18.66
CA GLN A 131 5.05 -9.67 19.11
C GLN A 131 4.30 -11.01 19.12
N GLU A 132 3.54 -11.29 18.05
CA GLU A 132 2.78 -12.55 17.89
C GLU A 132 1.67 -12.80 18.93
N ASP A 133 1.11 -11.74 19.53
CA ASP A 133 -0.07 -11.84 20.41
C ASP A 133 -1.36 -12.03 19.58
N GLU A 134 -1.80 -13.28 19.43
CA GLU A 134 -2.93 -13.70 18.57
C GLU A 134 -4.21 -12.89 18.81
N ALA A 135 -4.60 -12.65 20.06
CA ALA A 135 -5.85 -11.95 20.39
C ALA A 135 -5.81 -10.46 20.01
N ALA A 136 -4.62 -9.84 20.06
CA ALA A 136 -4.43 -8.47 19.60
C ALA A 136 -4.31 -8.37 18.07
N ILE A 137 -3.74 -9.40 17.44
CA ILE A 137 -3.57 -9.49 15.98
C ILE A 137 -4.93 -9.62 15.30
N GLU A 138 -5.78 -10.56 15.71
CA GLU A 138 -7.10 -10.80 15.08
C GLU A 138 -7.93 -9.51 15.00
N LYS A 139 -8.04 -8.80 16.12
CA LYS A 139 -8.76 -7.52 16.18
C LYS A 139 -8.14 -6.42 15.31
N SER A 140 -6.82 -6.45 15.13
CA SER A 140 -6.12 -5.45 14.30
C SER A 140 -6.26 -5.71 12.80
N VAL A 141 -6.39 -6.97 12.40
CA VAL A 141 -6.63 -7.37 11.00
C VAL A 141 -8.00 -6.88 10.52
N ASP A 142 -9.05 -7.04 11.33
CA ASP A 142 -10.39 -6.50 11.01
C ASP A 142 -10.37 -4.98 10.82
N LEU A 143 -9.70 -4.27 11.72
CA LEU A 143 -9.54 -2.82 11.64
C LEU A 143 -8.78 -2.43 10.37
N GLN A 144 -7.75 -3.19 9.98
CA GLN A 144 -7.00 -2.93 8.76
C GLN A 144 -7.83 -3.14 7.50
N TYR A 145 -8.64 -4.20 7.42
CA TYR A 145 -9.55 -4.41 6.29
C TYR A 145 -10.55 -3.25 6.14
N PHE A 146 -11.13 -2.81 7.27
CA PHE A 146 -11.99 -1.63 7.28
C PHE A 146 -11.25 -0.36 6.84
N MET A 147 -10.05 -0.12 7.36
CA MET A 147 -9.21 1.02 6.98
C MET A 147 -8.76 0.97 5.51
N SER A 148 -8.57 -0.21 4.93
CA SER A 148 -8.16 -0.34 3.54
C SER A 148 -9.34 -0.10 2.58
N THR A 149 -10.40 -0.90 2.71
CA THR A 149 -11.52 -0.87 1.76
C THR A 149 -12.52 0.22 2.11
N GLY A 150 -12.89 0.32 3.39
CA GLY A 150 -13.86 1.32 3.87
C GLY A 150 -13.37 2.74 3.64
N LEU A 151 -12.11 3.03 3.96
CA LEU A 151 -11.54 4.37 3.74
C LEU A 151 -11.48 4.73 2.26
N THR A 152 -11.14 3.78 1.39
CA THR A 152 -11.11 3.99 -0.08
C THR A 152 -12.50 4.38 -0.59
N ILE A 153 -13.54 3.66 -0.16
CA ILE A 153 -14.94 3.95 -0.55
C ILE A 153 -15.35 5.32 -0.02
N ILE A 154 -15.18 5.57 1.28
CA ILE A 154 -15.55 6.84 1.92
C ILE A 154 -14.83 8.00 1.25
N THR A 155 -13.52 7.87 1.00
CA THR A 155 -12.73 8.90 0.34
C THR A 155 -13.22 9.14 -1.08
N SER A 156 -13.53 8.10 -1.84
CA SER A 156 -14.00 8.25 -3.22
C SER A 156 -15.35 8.98 -3.28
N VAL A 157 -16.27 8.65 -2.36
CA VAL A 157 -17.57 9.32 -2.22
C VAL A 157 -17.38 10.79 -1.83
N VAL A 158 -16.62 11.05 -0.77
CA VAL A 158 -16.33 12.42 -0.30
C VAL A 158 -15.62 13.23 -1.39
N SER A 159 -14.66 12.63 -2.08
CA SER A 159 -13.95 13.26 -3.19
C SER A 159 -14.88 13.63 -4.33
N SER A 160 -15.84 12.76 -4.66
CA SER A 160 -16.83 13.06 -5.71
C SER A 160 -17.69 14.29 -5.34
N PHE A 161 -18.07 14.45 -4.07
CA PHE A 161 -18.79 15.65 -3.61
C PHE A 161 -17.89 16.90 -3.63
N ILE A 162 -16.65 16.79 -3.16
CA ILE A 162 -15.69 17.92 -3.20
C ILE A 162 -15.40 18.33 -4.65
N LEU A 163 -15.30 17.38 -5.57
CA LEU A 163 -15.08 17.64 -6.99
C LEU A 163 -16.21 18.50 -7.57
N LEU A 164 -17.47 18.22 -7.20
CA LEU A 164 -18.62 19.00 -7.62
C LEU A 164 -18.65 20.40 -6.98
N ALA A 165 -18.23 20.53 -5.73
CA ALA A 165 -18.32 21.79 -4.98
C ALA A 165 -17.14 22.75 -5.23
N HIS A 166 -15.92 22.22 -5.32
CA HIS A 166 -14.67 22.98 -5.30
C HIS A 166 -13.75 22.69 -6.50
N GLY A 167 -14.05 21.67 -7.31
CA GLY A 167 -13.29 21.31 -8.49
C GLY A 167 -12.07 20.41 -8.24
N SER A 168 -11.37 20.06 -9.31
CA SER A 168 -10.27 19.07 -9.32
C SER A 168 -8.98 19.55 -8.64
N THR A 169 -8.71 20.85 -8.66
CA THR A 169 -7.47 21.43 -8.09
C THR A 169 -7.40 21.26 -6.57
N TRP A 170 -8.51 21.44 -5.87
CA TRP A 170 -8.59 21.25 -4.42
C TRP A 170 -8.30 19.81 -4.00
N LEU A 171 -8.82 18.83 -4.75
CA LEU A 171 -8.57 17.41 -4.50
C LEU A 171 -7.12 17.02 -4.76
N LEU A 172 -6.50 17.59 -5.80
CA LEU A 172 -5.07 17.37 -6.05
C LEU A 172 -4.22 17.92 -4.90
N TRP A 173 -4.52 19.12 -4.41
CA TRP A 173 -3.83 19.66 -3.23
C TRP A 173 -4.01 18.81 -1.99
N ALA A 174 -5.23 18.34 -1.72
CA ALA A 174 -5.49 17.40 -0.63
C ALA A 174 -4.64 16.12 -0.78
N SER A 175 -4.52 15.60 -2.00
CA SER A 175 -3.71 14.42 -2.31
C SER A 175 -2.20 14.68 -2.13
N PHE A 176 -1.72 15.85 -2.58
CA PHE A 176 -0.31 16.27 -2.45
C PHE A 176 0.12 16.44 -1.00
N ILE A 177 -0.79 16.82 -0.11
CA ILE A 177 -0.51 17.00 1.31
C ILE A 177 -0.66 15.67 2.06
N SER A 178 -1.68 14.88 1.73
CA SER A 178 -1.98 13.61 2.42
C SER A 178 -0.84 12.59 2.28
N ALA A 179 -0.34 12.37 1.06
CA ALA A 179 0.72 11.38 0.81
C ALA A 179 2.02 11.61 1.62
N PRO A 180 2.64 12.80 1.66
CA PRO A 180 3.85 13.04 2.45
C PRO A 180 3.59 13.02 3.97
N LEU A 181 2.39 13.39 4.44
CA LEU A 181 2.04 13.26 5.86
C LEU A 181 2.14 11.80 6.34
N GLY A 182 1.80 10.84 5.48
CA GLY A 182 1.95 9.41 5.78
C GLY A 182 3.40 8.99 6.07
N ILE A 183 4.39 9.64 5.44
CA ILE A 183 5.82 9.41 5.73
C ILE A 183 6.12 9.79 7.18
N GLY A 184 5.59 10.92 7.64
CA GLY A 184 5.72 11.37 9.03
C GLY A 184 5.15 10.37 10.03
N CYS A 185 3.98 9.79 9.73
CA CYS A 185 3.38 8.75 10.55
C CYS A 185 4.29 7.53 10.71
N TYR A 186 4.90 7.04 9.62
CA TYR A 186 5.83 5.91 9.67
C TYR A 186 7.13 6.24 10.42
N LEU A 187 7.70 7.44 10.25
CA LEU A 187 8.91 7.84 10.96
C LEU A 187 8.72 7.82 12.48
N LEU A 188 7.56 8.25 12.95
CA LEU A 188 7.19 8.32 14.37
C LEU A 188 6.93 6.95 15.02
N ILE A 189 6.93 5.84 14.26
CA ILE A 189 6.80 4.49 14.83
C ILE A 189 8.06 4.18 15.64
N SER A 190 7.90 4.00 16.94
CA SER A 190 8.99 3.63 17.85
C SER A 190 9.10 2.11 17.85
N TYR A 191 9.99 1.58 17.03
CA TYR A 191 10.27 0.15 16.91
C TYR A 191 11.70 -0.13 17.37
N VAL A 192 11.85 -1.08 18.30
CA VAL A 192 13.15 -1.67 18.64
C VAL A 192 13.16 -3.05 17.98
N PRO A 193 14.03 -3.31 16.98
CA PRO A 193 14.15 -4.63 16.39
C PRO A 193 14.53 -5.63 17.49
N ASN A 194 13.65 -6.59 17.73
CA ASN A 194 13.96 -7.68 18.66
C ASN A 194 14.88 -8.65 17.92
N ALA A 195 16.17 -8.63 18.25
CA ALA A 195 17.21 -9.45 17.62
C ALA A 195 16.94 -10.98 17.67
N ASN A 196 16.00 -11.41 18.52
CA ASN A 196 15.62 -12.83 18.66
C ASN A 196 14.62 -13.31 17.60
N LEU A 197 13.85 -12.43 16.95
CA LEU A 197 12.89 -12.82 15.90
C LEU A 197 13.59 -13.17 14.57
N SER A 198 14.77 -12.60 14.30
CA SER A 198 15.59 -12.98 13.13
C SER A 198 16.18 -14.38 13.26
N VAL A 199 16.45 -14.85 14.48
CA VAL A 199 17.00 -16.20 14.72
C VAL A 199 15.92 -17.27 14.55
N ILE A 200 14.70 -17.01 15.01
CA ILE A 200 13.57 -17.94 14.89
C ILE A 200 13.13 -18.11 13.42
N ASN A 201 13.10 -17.03 12.63
CA ASN A 201 12.78 -17.13 11.20
C ASN A 201 13.88 -17.85 10.40
N GLU A 202 15.16 -17.73 10.78
CA GLU A 202 16.25 -18.49 10.14
C GLU A 202 16.22 -19.98 10.50
N GLU A 203 15.82 -20.34 11.72
CA GLU A 203 15.58 -21.74 12.10
C GLU A 203 14.34 -22.33 11.42
N ALA A 204 13.24 -21.58 11.33
CA ALA A 204 12.02 -22.04 10.66
C ALA A 204 12.23 -22.24 9.15
N ASP A 205 12.88 -21.29 8.45
CA ASP A 205 13.23 -21.41 7.03
C ASP A 205 14.22 -22.57 6.77
N ALA A 206 15.14 -22.84 7.71
CA ALA A 206 16.06 -23.97 7.61
C ALA A 206 15.36 -25.33 7.81
N VAL A 207 14.40 -25.42 8.74
CA VAL A 207 13.63 -26.65 8.99
C VAL A 207 12.73 -26.99 7.80
N ASP A 208 12.08 -25.98 7.21
CA ASP A 208 11.15 -26.20 6.08
C ASP A 208 11.90 -26.62 4.81
N MET A 209 13.09 -26.06 4.56
CA MET A 209 13.99 -26.47 3.47
C MET A 209 14.57 -27.89 3.66
N VAL A 210 14.83 -28.30 4.91
CA VAL A 210 15.30 -29.66 5.22
C VAL A 210 14.17 -30.69 5.06
N GLN A 211 12.95 -30.35 5.48
CA GLN A 211 11.79 -31.23 5.30
C GLN A 211 11.44 -31.42 3.83
N THR A 212 11.33 -30.35 3.04
CA THR A 212 11.05 -30.44 1.59
C THR A 212 12.14 -31.23 0.84
N SER A 213 13.41 -31.07 1.20
CA SER A 213 14.52 -31.87 0.66
C SER A 213 14.41 -33.36 1.00
N SER A 214 13.97 -33.70 2.22
CA SER A 214 13.79 -35.10 2.64
C SER A 214 12.64 -35.80 1.91
N TYR A 215 11.52 -35.10 1.70
CA TYR A 215 10.38 -35.63 0.94
C TYR A 215 10.73 -35.86 -0.53
N PHE A 216 11.52 -34.95 -1.13
CA PHE A 216 11.97 -35.09 -2.51
C PHE A 216 12.90 -36.29 -2.71
N LYS A 217 13.81 -36.54 -1.75
CA LYS A 217 14.66 -37.74 -1.75
C LYS A 217 13.87 -39.02 -1.59
N GLN A 218 12.86 -39.05 -0.71
CA GLN A 218 12.02 -40.23 -0.52
C GLN A 218 11.22 -40.59 -1.78
N MET A 219 10.71 -39.59 -2.53
CA MET A 219 10.04 -39.83 -3.80
C MET A 219 10.96 -40.37 -4.90
N GLN A 220 12.25 -39.97 -4.93
CA GLN A 220 13.21 -40.50 -5.90
C GLN A 220 13.64 -41.94 -5.64
N THR A 221 13.62 -42.40 -4.38
CA THR A 221 13.90 -43.80 -4.02
C THR A 221 12.69 -44.74 -4.16
N ALA A 222 11.51 -44.21 -4.45
CA ALA A 222 10.27 -44.97 -4.62
C ALA A 222 9.90 -45.26 -6.09
N LEU A 223 10.79 -44.89 -7.02
CA LEU A 223 10.76 -45.22 -8.47
C LEU A 223 11.87 -46.22 -8.78
#